data_AF-A0A0A1WNN6-F1
#
_entry.id   AF-A0A0A1WNN6-F1
#
_cell.length_a   1.000
_cell.length_b   1.000
_cell.length_c   1.000
_cell.angle_alpha   90.00
_cell.angle_beta   90.00
_cell.angle_gamma   90.00
#
_symmetry.space_group_name_H-M   'P 1'
#
loop_
_entity.id
_entity.type
_entity.pdbx_description
1 polymer ?
#
loop_
_entity_poly.entity_id
_entity_poly.type
_entity_poly.pdbx_seq_one_letter_code
_entity_poly.pdbx_strand_id
1 'polypeptide(L)'
;YSNKALKIYRFIVLQSKLRDKKYATAANLAKLEQLRAEAGIEILDRTSRLSVDVNRTRTMSFDAALNKPNKDLFKQFFESLNPIQREEWLESGIAEKIYIVITAPLLFLLQLFIPTVDFEKERHGWSKLLNSIQIPWVPMIIIYIFSKNVYLLGIPLCCYTLLITIPITTYMLYTTRTDIPPNYHHTTALYGVACSIIIIYFSATESVEILRVIGIVTNRSDSFLGCTLQAWGNSIGDLVSTIALSRHGYPRMGYAACFGGPFFNSISSFGGVFIYQTFRKETPLFVPQGALGENCVVFLFIATISVLIWSTLTNFSARRSIGIFNFILYAIFLVFVFLGELEVIETFEPENEEEIIDD
;
A
#
# COMPACT_ATOMS: atom_id res chain seq x y z
N TYR A 1 15.14 -10.78 26.38
CA TYR A 1 13.82 -10.48 25.79
C TYR A 1 12.64 -10.73 26.74
N SER A 2 12.51 -11.89 27.42
CA SER A 2 11.36 -12.23 28.30
C SER A 2 11.03 -11.18 29.39
N ASN A 3 12.03 -10.63 30.07
CA ASN A 3 11.81 -9.69 31.19
C ASN A 3 11.33 -8.30 30.76
N LYS A 4 11.69 -7.84 29.54
CA LYS A 4 11.30 -6.51 29.02
C LYS A 4 9.85 -6.52 28.52
N ALA A 5 9.43 -7.59 27.84
CA ALA A 5 8.06 -7.78 27.39
C ALA A 5 7.05 -7.84 28.57
N LEU A 6 7.41 -8.51 29.66
CA LEU A 6 6.59 -8.58 30.87
C LEU A 6 6.41 -7.19 31.52
N LYS A 7 7.46 -6.36 31.52
CA LYS A 7 7.41 -4.99 32.05
C LYS A 7 6.55 -4.07 31.18
N ILE A 8 6.66 -4.16 29.85
CA ILE A 8 5.81 -3.43 28.90
C ILE A 8 4.34 -3.83 29.07
N TYR A 9 4.06 -5.13 29.21
CA TYR A 9 2.70 -5.62 29.46
C TYR A 9 2.12 -5.04 30.76
N ARG A 10 2.89 -5.06 31.86
CA ARG A 10 2.47 -4.46 33.15
C ARG A 10 2.22 -2.96 33.05
N PHE A 11 3.06 -2.25 32.28
CA PHE A 11 2.87 -0.82 32.00
C PHE A 11 1.55 -0.57 31.26
N ILE A 12 1.29 -1.28 30.16
CA ILE A 12 0.06 -1.11 29.34
C ILE A 12 -1.20 -1.41 30.17
N VAL A 13 -1.18 -2.47 30.98
CA VAL A 13 -2.32 -2.84 31.84
C VAL A 13 -2.57 -1.81 32.95
N LEU A 14 -1.51 -1.27 33.57
CA LEU A 14 -1.66 -0.25 34.60
C LEU A 14 -2.13 1.08 33.99
N GLN A 15 -1.62 1.45 32.81
CA GLN A 15 -2.04 2.62 32.05
C GLN A 15 -3.51 2.53 31.63
N SER A 16 -4.00 1.34 31.24
CA SER A 16 -5.41 1.15 30.90
C SER A 16 -6.31 1.29 32.12
N LYS A 17 -5.89 0.76 33.29
CA LYS A 17 -6.63 0.86 34.55
C LYS A 17 -6.69 2.28 35.10
N LEU A 18 -5.62 3.08 34.90
CA LEU A 18 -5.56 4.48 35.33
C LEU A 18 -6.53 5.41 34.60
N ARG A 19 -7.16 4.99 33.49
CA ARG A 19 -8.27 5.75 32.88
C ARG A 19 -9.52 5.78 33.76
N ASP A 20 -9.69 4.81 34.65
CA ASP A 20 -10.74 4.82 35.65
C ASP A 20 -10.28 5.62 36.87
N LYS A 21 -11.05 6.67 37.25
CA LYS A 21 -10.74 7.56 38.39
C LYS A 21 -10.49 6.81 39.71
N LYS A 22 -11.05 5.61 39.88
CA LYS A 22 -10.87 4.74 41.04
C LYS A 22 -9.42 4.26 41.23
N TYR A 23 -8.64 4.16 40.14
CA TYR A 23 -7.26 3.69 40.16
C TYR A 23 -6.24 4.83 40.01
N ALA A 24 -6.70 6.08 39.78
CA ALA A 24 -5.89 7.29 39.66
C ALA A 24 -5.37 7.81 41.01
N THR A 25 -4.74 6.92 41.78
CA THR A 25 -4.10 7.23 43.06
C THR A 25 -2.63 7.60 42.83
N ALA A 26 -2.07 8.50 43.65
CA ALA A 26 -0.66 8.93 43.53
C ALA A 26 0.34 7.76 43.51
N ALA A 27 0.07 6.69 44.28
CA ALA A 27 0.88 5.48 44.28
C ALA A 27 0.87 4.72 42.95
N ASN A 28 -0.26 4.67 42.25
CA ASN A 28 -0.37 3.99 40.95
C ASN A 28 0.25 4.81 39.82
N LEU A 29 0.23 6.15 39.93
CA LEU A 29 0.93 7.06 39.02
C LEU A 29 2.45 6.92 39.18
N ALA A 30 2.98 6.93 40.41
CA ALA A 30 4.40 6.70 40.66
C ALA A 30 4.87 5.32 40.18
N LYS A 31 4.04 4.28 40.37
CA LYS A 31 4.31 2.93 39.87
C LYS A 31 4.27 2.84 38.34
N LEU A 32 3.43 3.64 37.68
CA LEU A 32 3.41 3.77 36.22
C LEU A 32 4.70 4.42 35.71
N GLU A 33 5.17 5.50 36.35
CA GLU A 33 6.42 6.17 35.99
C GLU A 33 7.65 5.28 36.21
N GLN A 34 7.67 4.51 37.30
CA GLN A 34 8.72 3.53 37.53
C GLN A 34 8.71 2.43 36.46
N LEU A 35 7.55 1.84 36.15
CA LEU A 35 7.42 0.83 35.09
C LEU A 35 7.76 1.41 33.70
N ARG A 36 7.50 2.71 33.47
CA ARG A 36 7.87 3.43 32.25
C ARG A 36 9.39 3.53 32.12
N ALA A 37 10.08 3.97 33.17
CA ALA A 37 11.53 4.10 33.21
C ALA A 37 12.20 2.72 33.05
N GLU A 38 11.71 1.70 33.76
CA GLU A 38 12.25 0.34 33.67
C GLU A 38 11.98 -0.35 32.32
N ALA A 39 10.92 0.03 31.61
CA ALA A 39 10.60 -0.51 30.29
C ALA A 39 11.35 0.22 29.15
N GLY A 40 11.97 1.38 29.43
CA GLY A 40 12.64 2.21 28.42
C GLY A 40 11.66 2.78 27.40
N ILE A 41 10.41 3.06 27.80
CA ILE A 41 9.38 3.61 26.91
C ILE A 41 9.53 5.14 26.91
N GLU A 42 10.33 5.65 25.99
CA GLU A 42 10.25 7.04 25.58
C GLU A 42 8.92 7.26 24.86
N ILE A 43 8.05 8.09 25.45
CA ILE A 43 6.95 8.66 24.69
C ILE A 43 7.62 9.67 23.77
N LEU A 44 7.72 9.33 22.48
CA LEU A 44 8.02 10.32 21.44
C LEU A 44 7.05 11.48 21.64
N ASP A 45 7.58 12.58 22.14
CA ASP A 45 6.81 13.79 22.36
C ASP A 45 6.29 14.24 20.99
N ARG A 46 5.01 14.61 20.86
CA ARG A 46 4.47 15.06 19.56
C ARG A 46 5.22 16.28 19.02
N THR A 47 5.88 17.01 19.91
CA THR A 47 6.78 18.14 19.67
C THR A 47 8.19 17.75 19.26
N SER A 48 8.61 16.48 19.38
CA SER A 48 9.92 16.00 18.95
C SER A 48 9.91 15.40 17.54
N ARG A 49 8.98 15.81 16.67
CA ARG A 49 9.21 15.69 15.22
C ARG A 49 10.41 16.59 14.93
N LEU A 50 11.61 16.04 15.01
CA LEU A 50 12.81 16.65 14.43
C LEU A 50 12.45 16.93 12.98
N SER A 51 12.17 18.19 12.67
CA SER A 51 11.99 18.61 11.29
C SER A 51 13.27 18.27 10.56
N VAL A 52 13.16 17.45 9.53
CA VAL A 52 14.31 17.04 8.75
C VAL A 52 14.95 18.29 8.15
N ASP A 53 16.18 18.58 8.56
CA ASP A 53 16.95 19.71 8.02
C ASP A 53 17.33 19.42 6.58
N VAL A 54 16.45 19.79 5.65
CA VAL A 54 16.58 19.52 4.19
C VAL A 54 17.92 20.01 3.63
N ASN A 55 18.39 21.16 4.10
CA ASN A 55 19.67 21.72 3.66
C ASN A 55 20.87 20.93 4.21
N ARG A 56 20.77 20.43 5.44
CA ARG A 56 21.81 19.63 6.08
C ARG A 56 21.95 18.28 5.38
N THR A 57 20.85 17.58 5.11
CA THR A 57 20.85 16.29 4.41
C THR A 57 21.31 16.42 2.95
N ARG A 58 21.10 17.60 2.34
CA ARG A 58 21.55 17.92 0.98
C ARG A 58 23.07 18.12 0.86
N THR A 59 23.71 18.79 1.81
CA THR A 59 25.13 19.18 1.72
C THR A 59 26.07 18.30 2.54
N MET A 60 25.55 17.31 3.27
CA MET A 60 26.33 16.45 4.18
C MET A 60 27.57 15.80 3.53
N SER A 61 27.48 15.44 2.25
CA SER A 61 28.58 14.84 1.48
C SER A 61 29.31 15.80 0.55
N PHE A 62 28.95 17.09 0.57
CA PHE A 62 29.54 18.07 -0.32
C PHE A 62 30.85 18.59 0.24
N ASP A 63 31.93 18.28 -0.47
CA ASP A 63 33.23 18.92 -0.29
C ASP A 63 33.78 19.31 -1.66
N ALA A 64 33.75 20.61 -1.97
CA ALA A 64 34.19 21.13 -3.26
C ALA A 64 35.71 21.02 -3.47
N ALA A 65 36.49 20.99 -2.39
CA ALA A 65 37.95 20.92 -2.44
C ALA A 65 38.43 19.48 -2.60
N LEU A 66 37.71 18.51 -2.03
CA LEU A 66 38.15 17.11 -1.96
C LEU A 66 37.48 16.19 -2.99
N ASN A 67 36.26 16.50 -3.44
CA ASN A 67 35.46 15.61 -4.28
C ASN A 67 35.39 16.08 -5.75
N LYS A 68 35.75 15.18 -6.67
CA LYS A 68 35.53 15.35 -8.11
C LYS A 68 34.04 15.16 -8.45
N PRO A 69 33.51 15.83 -9.48
CA PRO A 69 32.08 15.77 -9.87
C PRO A 69 31.47 14.38 -10.09
N ASN A 70 32.29 13.39 -10.48
CA ASN A 70 31.89 12.01 -10.79
C ASN A 70 32.57 10.97 -9.88
N LYS A 71 33.02 11.38 -8.68
CA LYS A 71 33.68 10.46 -7.74
C LYS A 71 32.69 9.37 -7.33
N ASP A 72 33.15 8.12 -7.31
CA ASP A 72 32.39 6.94 -6.88
C ASP A 72 31.06 6.69 -7.64
N LEU A 73 30.94 7.15 -8.90
CA LEU A 73 29.71 7.05 -9.69
C LEU A 73 29.10 5.63 -9.74
N PHE A 74 29.91 4.62 -10.06
CA PHE A 74 29.45 3.23 -10.13
C PHE A 74 29.19 2.63 -8.75
N LYS A 75 29.99 3.01 -7.75
CA LYS A 75 29.79 2.58 -6.37
C LYS A 75 28.46 3.11 -5.84
N GLN A 76 28.16 4.39 -6.05
CA GLN A 76 26.88 5.01 -5.73
C GLN A 76 25.73 4.31 -6.47
N PHE A 77 25.92 3.97 -7.75
CA PHE A 77 24.90 3.23 -8.50
C PHE A 77 24.57 1.88 -7.86
N PHE A 78 25.57 1.03 -7.60
CA PHE A 78 25.34 -0.28 -6.98
C PHE A 78 24.85 -0.18 -5.54
N GLU A 79 25.24 0.85 -4.78
CA GLU A 79 24.73 1.09 -3.43
C GLU A 79 23.26 1.51 -3.45
N SER A 80 22.84 2.37 -4.38
CA SER A 80 21.43 2.79 -4.50
C SER A 80 20.52 1.71 -5.06
N LEU A 81 21.07 0.79 -5.86
CA LEU A 81 20.34 -0.33 -6.47
C LEU A 81 20.35 -1.58 -5.58
N ASN A 82 21.08 -1.55 -4.46
CA ASN A 82 21.07 -2.62 -3.48
C ASN A 82 19.82 -2.47 -2.58
N PRO A 83 18.86 -3.40 -2.64
CA PRO A 83 17.66 -3.34 -1.83
C PRO A 83 17.93 -3.71 -0.35
N ILE A 84 19.03 -4.42 -0.07
CA ILE A 84 19.35 -4.90 1.28
C ILE A 84 20.20 -3.85 2.00
N GLN A 85 19.57 -3.08 2.90
CA GLN A 85 20.28 -2.17 3.79
C GLN A 85 21.04 -2.97 4.85
N ARG A 86 22.32 -2.63 5.04
CA ARG A 86 23.19 -3.37 5.97
C ARG A 86 22.74 -3.25 7.42
N GLU A 87 22.27 -2.08 7.82
CA GLU A 87 21.82 -1.80 9.19
C GLU A 87 20.59 -2.64 9.52
N GLU A 88 19.57 -2.58 8.66
CA GLU A 88 18.35 -3.37 8.79
C GLU A 88 18.66 -4.88 8.82
N TRP A 89 19.48 -5.36 7.89
CA TRP A 89 19.88 -6.78 7.85
C TRP A 89 20.57 -7.26 9.14
N LEU A 90 21.39 -6.42 9.78
CA LEU A 90 22.09 -6.79 11.02
C LEU A 90 21.13 -6.86 12.21
N GLU A 91 20.15 -5.98 12.25
CA GLU A 91 19.13 -5.92 13.31
C GLU A 91 18.03 -6.97 13.14
N SER A 92 17.81 -7.44 11.91
CA SER A 92 16.73 -8.37 11.59
C SER A 92 16.89 -9.78 12.16
N GLY A 93 15.77 -10.34 12.63
CA GLY A 93 15.66 -11.75 12.99
C GLY A 93 15.72 -12.69 11.78
N ILE A 94 15.79 -14.02 12.01
CA ILE A 94 15.89 -15.01 10.90
C ILE A 94 14.67 -14.95 9.96
N ALA A 95 13.46 -14.83 10.50
CA ALA A 95 12.24 -14.75 9.69
C ALA A 95 12.20 -13.47 8.84
N GLU A 96 12.65 -12.35 9.42
CA GLU A 96 12.71 -11.06 8.75
C GLU A 96 13.79 -11.05 7.66
N LYS A 97 14.94 -11.71 7.90
CA LYS A 97 15.95 -11.94 6.86
C LYS A 97 15.41 -12.73 5.68
N ILE A 98 14.64 -13.79 5.94
CA ILE A 98 13.98 -14.56 4.87
C ILE A 98 13.02 -13.65 4.09
N TYR A 99 12.23 -12.83 4.77
CA TYR A 99 11.33 -11.87 4.14
C TYR A 99 12.09 -10.83 3.27
N ILE A 100 13.20 -10.28 3.77
CA ILE A 100 14.05 -9.34 3.03
C ILE A 100 14.61 -10.02 1.77
N VAL A 101 15.09 -11.26 1.86
CA VAL A 101 15.63 -11.99 0.70
C VAL A 101 14.55 -12.26 -0.35
N ILE A 102 13.35 -12.64 0.06
CA ILE A 102 12.22 -12.88 -0.86
C ILE A 102 11.77 -11.58 -1.54
N THR A 103 11.77 -10.47 -0.81
CA THR A 103 11.30 -9.17 -1.30
C THR A 103 12.38 -8.40 -2.07
N ALA A 104 13.66 -8.72 -1.86
CA ALA A 104 14.81 -8.09 -2.52
C ALA A 104 14.74 -8.04 -4.05
N PRO A 105 14.44 -9.13 -4.80
CA PRO A 105 14.35 -9.05 -6.26
C PRO A 105 13.25 -8.10 -6.74
N LEU A 106 12.13 -8.05 -6.02
CA LEU A 106 11.04 -7.12 -6.34
C LEU A 106 11.46 -5.67 -6.05
N LEU A 107 12.08 -5.41 -4.89
CA LEU A 107 12.59 -4.07 -4.55
C LEU A 107 13.67 -3.59 -5.50
N PHE A 108 14.55 -4.49 -5.95
CA PHE A 108 15.56 -4.19 -6.97
C PHE A 108 14.91 -3.71 -8.27
N LEU A 109 13.86 -4.40 -8.74
CA LEU A 109 13.12 -3.98 -9.92
C LEU A 109 12.44 -2.62 -9.68
N LEU A 110 11.77 -2.45 -8.54
CA LEU A 110 11.13 -1.16 -8.21
C LEU A 110 12.13 -0.01 -8.16
N GLN A 111 13.31 -0.20 -7.57
CA GLN A 111 14.40 0.78 -7.55
C GLN A 111 14.95 1.08 -8.95
N LEU A 112 14.90 0.12 -9.88
CA LEU A 112 15.32 0.33 -11.25
C LEU A 112 14.31 1.22 -12.02
N PHE A 113 13.02 1.10 -11.74
CA PHE A 113 11.97 1.84 -12.45
C PHE A 113 11.51 3.13 -11.77
N ILE A 114 11.66 3.25 -10.45
CA ILE A 114 11.15 4.38 -9.68
C ILE A 114 12.33 5.24 -9.20
N PRO A 115 12.44 6.49 -9.65
CA PRO A 115 13.42 7.41 -9.07
C PRO A 115 13.01 7.76 -7.64
N THR A 116 13.94 7.57 -6.71
CA THR A 116 13.70 7.79 -5.29
C THR A 116 14.07 9.23 -4.88
N VAL A 117 13.15 9.92 -4.23
CA VAL A 117 13.39 11.21 -3.58
C VAL A 117 12.98 11.09 -2.12
N ASP A 118 13.97 10.98 -1.24
CA ASP A 118 13.78 10.75 0.19
C ASP A 118 14.57 11.78 0.98
N PHE A 119 13.89 12.81 1.50
CA PHE A 119 14.54 13.92 2.19
C PHE A 119 15.19 13.52 3.53
N GLU A 120 14.81 12.36 4.08
CA GLU A 120 15.35 11.83 5.34
C GLU A 120 16.72 11.18 5.13
N LYS A 121 17.00 10.69 3.92
CA LYS A 121 18.27 10.07 3.55
C LYS A 121 19.31 11.09 3.09
N GLU A 122 20.58 10.71 3.20
CA GLU A 122 21.69 11.48 2.64
C GLU A 122 21.47 11.77 1.15
N ARG A 123 21.82 12.98 0.71
CA ARG A 123 21.68 13.44 -0.69
C ARG A 123 20.25 13.37 -1.23
N HIS A 124 19.26 13.28 -0.35
CA HIS A 124 17.85 13.05 -0.71
C HIS A 124 17.60 11.78 -1.54
N GLY A 125 18.43 10.74 -1.35
CA GLY A 125 18.38 9.51 -2.15
C GLY A 125 18.93 9.66 -3.58
N TRP A 126 19.67 10.73 -3.87
CA TRP A 126 20.21 11.01 -5.19
C TRP A 126 21.29 10.01 -5.61
N SER A 127 21.08 9.41 -6.78
CA SER A 127 22.09 8.64 -7.51
C SER A 127 22.13 9.12 -8.95
N LYS A 128 23.27 9.71 -9.34
CA LYS A 128 23.42 10.36 -10.65
C LYS A 128 23.20 9.38 -11.79
N LEU A 129 23.84 8.20 -11.73
CA LEU A 129 23.77 7.22 -12.81
C LEU A 129 22.39 6.56 -12.88
N LEU A 130 21.79 6.21 -11.73
CA LEU A 130 20.48 5.57 -11.67
C LEU A 130 19.39 6.49 -12.25
N ASN A 131 19.31 7.74 -11.80
CA ASN A 131 18.34 8.70 -12.30
C ASN A 131 18.55 9.00 -13.80
N SER A 132 19.81 9.01 -14.26
CA SER A 132 20.13 9.22 -15.68
C SER A 132 19.66 8.06 -16.57
N ILE A 133 19.75 6.82 -16.08
CA ILE A 133 19.26 5.63 -16.78
C ILE A 133 17.73 5.55 -16.76
N GLN A 134 17.10 5.97 -15.66
CA GLN A 134 15.64 5.92 -15.49
C GLN A 134 14.89 6.84 -16.47
N ILE A 135 15.40 8.05 -16.73
CA ILE A 135 14.77 9.02 -17.63
C ILE A 135 14.45 8.46 -19.03
N PRO A 136 15.35 7.76 -19.73
CA PRO A 136 15.05 7.15 -21.03
C PRO A 136 14.41 5.78 -20.91
N TRP A 137 14.84 4.97 -19.93
CA TRP A 137 14.43 3.57 -19.81
C TRP A 137 12.95 3.41 -19.47
N VAL A 138 12.47 4.20 -18.50
CA VAL A 138 11.13 4.03 -17.94
C VAL A 138 10.03 4.46 -18.91
N PRO A 139 10.07 5.65 -19.56
CA PRO A 139 9.02 6.05 -20.51
C PRO A 139 8.99 5.15 -21.75
N MET A 140 10.15 4.66 -22.19
CA MET A 140 10.25 3.71 -23.30
C MET A 140 9.47 2.43 -22.99
N ILE A 141 9.65 1.86 -21.80
CA ILE A 141 8.96 0.63 -21.38
C ILE A 141 7.48 0.87 -21.19
N ILE A 142 7.09 2.00 -20.59
CA ILE A 142 5.68 2.37 -20.43
C ILE A 142 4.99 2.41 -21.80
N ILE A 143 5.54 3.14 -22.77
CA ILE A 143 4.92 3.28 -24.09
C ILE A 143 4.94 1.96 -24.85
N TYR A 144 5.99 1.16 -24.68
CA TYR A 144 6.02 -0.19 -25.24
C TYR A 144 4.89 -1.07 -24.71
N ILE A 145 4.56 -0.98 -23.42
CA ILE A 145 3.46 -1.73 -22.80
C ILE A 145 2.09 -1.23 -23.29
N PHE A 146 1.86 0.09 -23.30
CA PHE A 146 0.55 0.66 -23.65
C PHE A 146 0.25 0.72 -25.15
N SER A 147 1.28 0.83 -25.99
CA SER A 147 1.12 1.03 -27.45
C SER A 147 1.77 -0.10 -28.23
N LYS A 148 1.53 -1.35 -27.81
CA LYS A 148 1.92 -2.53 -28.58
C LYS A 148 1.36 -2.40 -30.01
N ASN A 149 2.23 -2.53 -31.01
CA ASN A 149 1.91 -2.48 -32.44
C ASN A 149 1.57 -1.11 -33.05
N VAL A 150 1.88 -0.01 -32.36
CA VAL A 150 1.82 1.33 -32.99
C VAL A 150 3.18 1.67 -33.60
N TYR A 151 3.24 1.62 -34.93
CA TYR A 151 4.42 2.01 -35.70
C TYR A 151 4.17 3.36 -36.38
N LEU A 152 5.11 4.28 -36.22
CA LEU A 152 5.15 5.53 -36.97
C LEU A 152 6.37 5.45 -37.89
N LEU A 153 6.16 5.67 -39.20
CA LEU A 153 7.23 5.59 -40.21
C LEU A 153 8.03 4.26 -40.16
N GLY A 154 7.38 3.15 -39.81
CA GLY A 154 8.00 1.82 -39.69
C GLY A 154 8.83 1.60 -38.40
N ILE A 155 8.89 2.60 -37.51
CA ILE A 155 9.59 2.51 -36.22
C ILE A 155 8.56 2.44 -35.08
N PRO A 156 8.73 1.55 -34.08
CA PRO A 156 7.87 1.53 -32.90
C PRO A 156 7.82 2.90 -32.19
N LEU A 157 6.64 3.31 -31.73
CA LEU A 157 6.45 4.58 -31.03
C LEU A 157 7.40 4.76 -29.82
N CYS A 158 7.75 3.67 -29.15
CA CYS A 158 8.67 3.69 -28.00
C CYS A 158 10.09 4.16 -28.35
N CYS A 159 10.55 4.01 -29.60
CA CYS A 159 11.86 4.51 -30.00
C CYS A 159 11.89 6.05 -30.13
N TYR A 160 10.75 6.67 -30.42
CA TYR A 160 10.66 8.13 -30.51
C TYR A 160 10.87 8.81 -29.16
N THR A 161 10.55 8.15 -28.05
CA THR A 161 10.80 8.73 -26.73
C THR A 161 12.29 8.85 -26.44
N LEU A 162 13.10 7.92 -26.96
CA LEU A 162 14.56 7.97 -26.82
C LEU A 162 15.15 9.22 -27.47
N LEU A 163 14.58 9.71 -28.58
CA LEU A 163 15.04 10.94 -29.24
C LEU A 163 14.91 12.17 -28.35
N ILE A 164 13.90 12.20 -27.47
CA ILE A 164 13.66 13.31 -26.54
C ILE A 164 14.43 13.09 -25.22
N THR A 165 14.42 11.86 -24.70
CA THR A 165 14.99 11.56 -23.39
C THR A 165 16.52 11.50 -23.40
N ILE A 166 17.16 11.05 -24.48
CA ILE A 166 18.64 10.97 -24.58
C ILE A 166 19.31 12.36 -24.45
N PRO A 167 18.86 13.42 -25.15
CA PRO A 167 19.38 14.77 -24.95
C PRO A 167 19.24 15.26 -23.50
N ILE A 168 18.08 14.99 -22.88
CA ILE A 168 17.79 15.39 -21.49
C ILE A 168 18.75 14.68 -20.52
N THR A 169 18.91 13.36 -20.67
CA THR A 169 19.87 12.57 -19.87
C THR A 169 21.30 13.04 -20.07
N THR A 170 21.68 13.34 -21.31
CA THR A 170 23.03 13.83 -21.62
C THR A 170 23.29 15.18 -20.95
N TYR A 171 22.34 16.12 -21.05
CA TYR A 171 22.41 17.41 -20.36
C TYR A 171 22.51 17.25 -18.84
N MET A 172 21.71 16.36 -18.26
CA MET A 172 21.76 16.04 -16.84
C MET A 172 23.12 15.46 -16.42
N LEU A 173 23.69 14.53 -17.19
CA LEU A 173 24.99 13.94 -16.90
C LEU A 173 26.12 14.97 -16.91
N TYR A 174 26.05 15.99 -17.78
CA TYR A 174 27.03 17.07 -17.82
C TYR A 174 26.85 18.10 -16.70
N THR A 175 25.61 18.45 -16.36
CA THR A 175 25.30 19.54 -15.42
C THR A 175 25.34 19.11 -13.95
N THR A 176 25.08 17.83 -13.67
CA THR A 176 24.93 17.33 -12.29
C THR A 176 26.20 16.75 -11.69
N ARG A 177 26.29 16.77 -10.35
CA ARG A 177 27.36 16.14 -9.56
C ARG A 177 26.82 14.95 -8.76
N THR A 178 27.71 14.06 -8.35
CA THR A 178 27.39 12.93 -7.46
C THR A 178 27.13 13.36 -6.01
N ASP A 179 27.76 14.46 -5.58
CA ASP A 179 27.86 14.85 -4.18
C ASP A 179 26.69 15.71 -3.67
N ILE A 180 25.98 16.38 -4.58
CA ILE A 180 24.83 17.25 -4.29
C ILE A 180 23.69 16.93 -5.28
N PRO A 181 22.44 16.76 -4.81
CA PRO A 181 21.28 16.67 -5.69
C PRO A 181 21.01 17.99 -6.44
N PRO A 182 20.66 17.98 -7.73
CA PRO A 182 20.37 19.19 -8.49
C PRO A 182 19.19 19.97 -7.91
N ASN A 183 19.10 21.26 -8.23
CA ASN A 183 17.99 22.11 -7.76
C ASN A 183 16.62 21.63 -8.27
N TYR A 184 16.59 20.96 -9.43
CA TYR A 184 15.39 20.36 -10.00
C TYR A 184 15.08 18.95 -9.46
N HIS A 185 15.76 18.45 -8.43
CA HIS A 185 15.47 17.12 -7.85
C HIS A 185 14.01 16.95 -7.40
N HIS A 186 13.33 18.05 -7.07
CA HIS A 186 11.88 18.04 -6.79
C HIS A 186 11.02 17.61 -7.99
N THR A 187 11.42 17.89 -9.24
CA THR A 187 10.68 17.44 -10.43
C THR A 187 10.87 15.94 -10.67
N THR A 188 12.02 15.39 -10.26
CA THR A 188 12.26 13.94 -10.23
C THR A 188 11.30 13.24 -9.26
N ALA A 189 10.87 13.90 -8.19
CA ALA A 189 9.84 13.36 -7.29
C ALA A 189 8.47 13.24 -7.98
N LEU A 190 8.04 14.26 -8.74
CA LEU A 190 6.81 14.20 -9.53
C LEU A 190 6.87 13.08 -10.58
N TYR A 191 8.01 12.94 -11.23
CA TYR A 191 8.25 11.85 -12.17
C TYR A 191 8.19 10.48 -11.49
N GLY A 192 8.77 10.34 -10.29
CA GLY A 192 8.68 9.13 -9.47
C GLY A 192 7.26 8.77 -9.05
N VAL A 193 6.42 9.77 -8.75
CA VAL A 193 4.99 9.55 -8.47
C VAL A 193 4.28 9.00 -9.71
N ALA A 194 4.50 9.60 -10.89
CA ALA A 194 3.89 9.11 -12.13
C ALA A 194 4.33 7.68 -12.45
N CYS A 195 5.62 7.35 -12.30
CA CYS A 195 6.14 5.99 -12.52
C CYS A 195 5.52 4.99 -11.53
N SER A 196 5.42 5.37 -10.24
CA SER A 196 4.79 4.55 -9.20
C SER A 196 3.34 4.22 -9.55
N ILE A 197 2.54 5.20 -9.99
CA ILE A 197 1.14 4.99 -10.39
C ILE A 197 1.04 3.94 -11.51
N ILE A 198 1.91 4.04 -12.52
CA ILE A 198 1.89 3.12 -13.66
C ILE A 198 2.31 1.71 -13.26
N ILE A 199 3.33 1.57 -12.41
CA ILE A 199 3.76 0.26 -11.91
C ILE A 199 2.69 -0.37 -11.03
N ILE A 200 2.02 0.41 -10.17
CA ILE A 200 0.88 -0.06 -9.38
C ILE A 200 -0.24 -0.53 -10.30
N TYR A 201 -0.57 0.24 -11.34
CA TYR A 201 -1.58 -0.14 -12.34
C TYR A 201 -1.21 -1.47 -13.03
N PHE A 202 0.01 -1.58 -13.55
CA PHE A 202 0.46 -2.81 -14.22
C PHE A 202 0.46 -4.01 -13.27
N SER A 203 0.98 -3.83 -12.06
CA SER A 203 1.00 -4.90 -11.04
C SER A 203 -0.40 -5.34 -10.65
N ALA A 204 -1.34 -4.39 -10.52
CA ALA A 204 -2.73 -4.69 -10.22
C ALA A 204 -3.41 -5.45 -11.37
N THR A 205 -3.21 -5.02 -12.62
CA THR A 205 -3.75 -5.70 -13.81
C THR A 205 -3.23 -7.13 -13.92
N GLU A 206 -1.91 -7.33 -13.84
CA GLU A 206 -1.33 -8.67 -13.90
C GLU A 206 -1.78 -9.56 -12.73
N SER A 207 -1.97 -8.99 -11.53
CA SER A 207 -2.50 -9.74 -10.39
C SER A 207 -3.92 -10.26 -10.65
N VAL A 208 -4.77 -9.46 -11.30
CA VAL A 208 -6.14 -9.89 -11.68
C VAL A 208 -6.10 -10.95 -12.76
N GLU A 209 -5.23 -10.82 -13.77
CA GLU A 209 -5.10 -11.83 -14.82
C GLU A 209 -4.55 -13.17 -14.28
N ILE A 210 -3.58 -13.13 -13.36
CA ILE A 210 -3.08 -14.35 -12.69
C ILE A 210 -4.22 -15.03 -11.92
N LEU A 211 -5.05 -14.27 -11.21
CA LEU A 211 -6.21 -14.81 -10.53
C LEU A 211 -7.19 -15.44 -11.53
N ARG A 212 -7.47 -14.80 -12.66
CA ARG A 212 -8.33 -15.37 -13.72
C ARG A 212 -7.76 -16.69 -14.24
N VAL A 213 -6.45 -16.80 -14.47
CA VAL A 213 -5.81 -18.06 -14.87
C VAL A 213 -5.99 -19.13 -13.79
N ILE A 214 -5.84 -18.77 -12.51
CA ILE A 214 -6.12 -19.69 -11.39
C ILE A 214 -7.59 -20.13 -11.42
N GLY A 215 -8.53 -19.24 -11.73
CA GLY A 215 -9.96 -19.55 -11.88
C GLY A 215 -10.20 -20.60 -12.95
N ILE A 216 -9.62 -20.40 -14.14
CA ILE A 216 -9.71 -21.35 -15.24
C ILE A 216 -9.12 -22.71 -14.85
N VAL A 217 -7.94 -22.75 -14.22
CA VAL A 217 -7.28 -24.01 -13.81
C VAL A 217 -8.04 -24.74 -12.71
N THR A 218 -8.65 -24.01 -11.78
CA THR A 218 -9.41 -24.58 -10.66
C THR A 218 -10.88 -24.81 -10.97
N ASN A 219 -11.31 -24.46 -12.19
CA ASN A 219 -12.69 -24.41 -12.66
C ASN A 219 -13.59 -23.63 -11.69
N ARG A 220 -13.17 -22.41 -11.35
CA ARG A 220 -13.87 -21.50 -10.44
C ARG A 220 -14.23 -20.19 -11.10
N SER A 221 -15.34 -19.59 -10.67
CA SER A 221 -15.86 -18.34 -11.20
C SER A 221 -14.96 -17.14 -10.87
N ASP A 222 -14.89 -16.18 -11.80
CA ASP A 222 -14.20 -14.90 -11.59
C ASP A 222 -14.82 -14.13 -10.41
N SER A 223 -16.13 -14.29 -10.18
CA SER A 223 -16.86 -13.68 -9.05
C SER A 223 -16.39 -14.23 -7.70
N PHE A 224 -16.19 -15.54 -7.59
CA PHE A 224 -15.67 -16.19 -6.39
C PHE A 224 -14.25 -15.72 -6.07
N LEU A 225 -13.37 -15.67 -7.06
CA LEU A 225 -11.99 -15.19 -6.87
C LEU A 225 -11.93 -13.70 -6.52
N GLY A 226 -12.83 -12.90 -7.11
CA GLY A 226 -12.97 -11.48 -6.82
C GLY A 226 -13.39 -11.20 -5.39
N CYS A 227 -14.38 -11.93 -4.86
CA CYS A 227 -14.87 -11.72 -3.49
C CYS A 227 -13.98 -12.36 -2.40
N THR A 228 -13.08 -13.28 -2.78
CA THR A 228 -12.16 -13.96 -1.85
C THR A 228 -10.72 -13.47 -1.99
N LEU A 229 -9.92 -14.09 -2.87
CA LEU A 229 -8.48 -13.86 -2.98
C LEU A 229 -8.16 -12.41 -3.35
N GLN A 230 -8.90 -11.82 -4.28
CA GLN A 230 -8.69 -10.43 -4.68
C GLN A 230 -9.03 -9.46 -3.54
N ALA A 231 -10.18 -9.67 -2.88
CA ALA A 231 -10.58 -8.86 -1.72
C ALA A 231 -9.62 -8.99 -0.54
N TRP A 232 -9.14 -10.20 -0.23
CA TRP A 232 -8.13 -10.43 0.80
C TRP A 232 -6.82 -9.73 0.49
N GLY A 233 -6.34 -9.84 -0.76
CA GLY A 233 -5.12 -9.18 -1.20
C GLY A 233 -5.17 -7.67 -1.01
N ASN A 234 -6.32 -7.05 -1.30
CA ASN A 234 -6.51 -5.62 -1.13
C ASN A 234 -6.61 -5.19 0.35
N SER A 235 -7.19 -6.01 1.23
CA SER A 235 -7.49 -5.60 2.61
C SER A 235 -6.55 -6.14 3.70
N ILE A 236 -5.63 -7.06 3.39
CA ILE A 236 -4.72 -7.62 4.42
C ILE A 236 -3.72 -6.58 4.96
N GLY A 237 -3.23 -5.69 4.10
CA GLY A 237 -2.35 -4.59 4.51
C GLY A 237 -3.06 -3.59 5.43
N ASP A 238 -4.31 -3.28 5.12
CA ASP A 238 -5.18 -2.44 5.96
C ASP A 238 -5.47 -3.12 7.31
N LEU A 239 -5.73 -4.43 7.32
CA LEU A 239 -5.95 -5.20 8.54
C LEU A 239 -4.71 -5.14 9.46
N VAL A 240 -3.52 -5.40 8.92
CA VAL A 240 -2.27 -5.35 9.70
C VAL A 240 -2.01 -3.95 10.25
N SER A 241 -2.20 -2.92 9.42
CA SER A 241 -1.98 -1.51 9.79
C SER A 241 -2.97 -1.03 10.87
N THR A 242 -4.25 -1.38 10.74
CA THR A 242 -5.29 -1.00 11.71
C THR A 242 -5.15 -1.75 13.02
N ILE A 243 -4.70 -3.02 13.01
CA ILE A 243 -4.30 -3.75 14.22
C ILE A 243 -3.13 -3.06 14.91
N ALA A 244 -2.09 -2.67 14.16
CA ALA A 244 -0.95 -1.96 14.72
C ALA A 244 -1.37 -0.63 15.37
N LEU A 245 -2.14 0.21 14.66
CA LEU A 245 -2.68 1.47 15.20
C LEU A 245 -3.50 1.26 16.48
N SER A 246 -4.34 0.23 16.49
CA SER A 246 -5.17 -0.11 17.65
C SER A 246 -4.32 -0.54 18.85
N ARG A 247 -3.25 -1.32 18.62
CA ARG A 247 -2.29 -1.72 19.66
C ARG A 247 -1.48 -0.53 20.19
N HIS A 248 -1.19 0.45 19.36
CA HIS A 248 -0.53 1.71 19.76
C HIS A 248 -1.46 2.69 20.49
N GLY A 249 -2.72 2.31 20.76
CA GLY A 249 -3.64 3.13 21.54
C GLY A 249 -4.46 4.10 20.71
N TYR A 250 -4.50 3.94 19.38
CA TYR A 250 -5.31 4.74 18.45
C TYR A 250 -6.48 3.94 17.82
N PRO A 251 -7.35 3.28 18.61
CA PRO A 251 -8.41 2.43 18.06
C PRO A 251 -9.48 3.22 17.29
N ARG A 252 -9.72 4.50 17.63
CA ARG A 252 -10.65 5.36 16.89
C ARG A 252 -10.16 5.66 15.47
N MET A 253 -8.85 5.82 15.30
CA MET A 253 -8.25 6.03 13.99
C MET A 253 -8.30 4.75 13.17
N GLY A 254 -7.98 3.59 13.77
CA GLY A 254 -8.13 2.29 13.11
C GLY A 254 -9.57 2.03 12.67
N TYR A 255 -10.55 2.29 13.54
CA TYR A 255 -11.98 2.16 13.22
C TYR A 255 -12.39 3.07 12.06
N ALA A 256 -12.00 4.35 12.09
CA ALA A 256 -12.31 5.29 11.01
C ALA A 256 -11.67 4.86 9.67
N ALA A 257 -10.44 4.34 9.70
CA ALA A 257 -9.75 3.86 8.51
C ALA A 257 -10.46 2.66 7.87
N CYS A 258 -10.94 1.69 8.68
CA CYS A 258 -11.65 0.50 8.18
C CYS A 258 -12.93 0.82 7.40
N PHE A 259 -13.62 1.91 7.71
CA PHE A 259 -14.82 2.34 6.98
C PHE A 259 -14.51 3.38 5.91
N GLY A 260 -13.66 4.36 6.22
CA GLY A 260 -13.35 5.48 5.35
C GLY A 260 -12.64 5.05 4.05
N GLY A 261 -11.71 4.10 4.13
CA GLY A 261 -10.98 3.60 2.97
C GLY A 261 -11.90 2.94 1.94
N PRO A 262 -12.62 1.85 2.31
CA PRO A 262 -13.56 1.20 1.39
C PRO A 262 -14.67 2.12 0.89
N PHE A 263 -15.21 3.00 1.74
CA PHE A 263 -16.23 3.97 1.34
C PHE A 263 -15.73 4.94 0.27
N PHE A 264 -14.54 5.52 0.48
CA PHE A 264 -13.92 6.40 -0.51
C PHE A 264 -13.61 5.66 -1.81
N ASN A 265 -13.03 4.46 -1.73
CA ASN A 265 -12.70 3.65 -2.90
C ASN A 265 -13.94 3.34 -3.74
N SER A 266 -15.06 2.96 -3.12
CA SER A 266 -16.31 2.70 -3.84
C SER A 266 -16.83 3.96 -4.54
N ILE A 267 -16.94 5.09 -3.83
CA ILE A 267 -17.47 6.33 -4.42
C ILE A 267 -16.58 6.84 -5.55
N SER A 268 -15.26 6.88 -5.34
CA SER A 268 -14.31 7.36 -6.35
C SER A 268 -14.27 6.44 -7.56
N SER A 269 -14.34 5.12 -7.37
CA SER A 269 -14.31 4.16 -8.48
C SER A 269 -15.59 4.22 -9.30
N PHE A 270 -16.76 4.08 -8.68
CA PHE A 270 -18.05 4.15 -9.39
C PHE A 270 -18.27 5.54 -10.01
N GLY A 271 -18.01 6.61 -9.24
CA GLY A 271 -18.12 7.98 -9.72
C GLY A 271 -17.22 8.25 -10.92
N GLY A 272 -15.97 7.80 -10.88
CA GLY A 272 -15.04 7.92 -12.01
C GLY A 272 -15.52 7.19 -13.25
N VAL A 273 -16.00 5.96 -13.11
CA VAL A 273 -16.54 5.16 -14.21
C VAL A 273 -17.79 5.80 -14.82
N PHE A 274 -18.72 6.28 -14.00
CA PHE A 274 -19.92 6.96 -14.48
C PHE A 274 -19.60 8.26 -15.21
N ILE A 275 -18.68 9.07 -14.68
CA ILE A 275 -18.23 10.30 -15.34
C ILE A 275 -17.58 9.98 -16.69
N TYR A 276 -16.67 9.00 -16.72
CA TYR A 276 -16.00 8.56 -17.94
C TYR A 276 -16.98 8.12 -19.03
N GLN A 277 -17.99 7.33 -18.66
CA GLN A 277 -19.01 6.88 -19.62
C GLN A 277 -19.94 7.99 -20.08
N THR A 278 -20.31 8.91 -19.19
CA THR A 278 -21.10 10.09 -19.54
C THR A 278 -20.39 10.92 -20.61
N PHE A 279 -19.06 11.07 -20.51
CA PHE A 279 -18.26 11.75 -21.53
C PHE A 279 -18.15 10.98 -22.85
N ARG A 280 -18.25 9.64 -22.83
CA ARG A 280 -18.19 8.79 -24.04
C ARG A 280 -19.53 8.63 -24.79
N LYS A 281 -20.66 9.11 -24.23
CA LYS A 281 -22.02 9.02 -24.81
C LYS A 281 -22.51 7.59 -25.09
N GLU A 282 -21.97 6.60 -24.38
CA GLU A 282 -22.49 5.24 -24.46
C GLU A 282 -23.59 5.03 -23.41
N THR A 283 -24.55 4.19 -23.78
CA THR A 283 -25.78 3.72 -23.11
C THR A 283 -25.78 3.68 -21.57
N PRO A 284 -26.95 3.58 -20.90
CA PRO A 284 -27.00 3.38 -19.45
C PRO A 284 -26.06 2.23 -19.04
N LEU A 285 -25.16 2.51 -18.09
CA LEU A 285 -24.23 1.52 -17.58
C LEU A 285 -25.01 0.42 -16.86
N PHE A 286 -25.15 -0.73 -17.48
CA PHE A 286 -25.52 -1.94 -16.77
C PHE A 286 -24.29 -2.39 -15.99
N VAL A 287 -24.38 -2.36 -14.66
CA VAL A 287 -23.35 -2.95 -13.80
C VAL A 287 -23.64 -4.45 -13.76
N PRO A 288 -22.88 -5.31 -14.45
CA PRO A 288 -23.11 -6.74 -14.39
C PRO A 288 -22.94 -7.19 -12.94
N GLN A 289 -24.04 -7.61 -12.32
CA GLN A 289 -23.98 -8.32 -11.06
C GLN A 289 -23.54 -9.75 -11.41
N GLY A 290 -22.34 -10.14 -11.00
CA GLY A 290 -21.94 -11.55 -11.11
C GLY A 290 -22.84 -12.43 -10.23
N ALA A 291 -22.83 -13.74 -10.45
CA ALA A 291 -23.67 -14.71 -9.73
C ALA A 291 -23.61 -14.62 -8.19
N LEU A 292 -22.50 -14.10 -7.62
CA LEU A 292 -22.32 -13.89 -6.18
C LEU A 292 -22.51 -12.43 -5.72
N GLY A 293 -22.84 -11.52 -6.63
CA GLY A 293 -22.92 -10.08 -6.40
C GLY A 293 -24.01 -9.71 -5.40
N GLU A 294 -25.22 -10.22 -5.57
CA GLU A 294 -26.34 -9.98 -4.66
C GLU A 294 -26.04 -10.47 -3.24
N ASN A 295 -25.48 -11.68 -3.13
CA ASN A 295 -25.03 -12.25 -1.85
C ASN A 295 -24.08 -11.29 -1.12
N CYS A 296 -23.09 -10.76 -1.83
CA CYS A 296 -22.12 -9.81 -1.27
C CYS A 296 -22.80 -8.54 -0.73
N VAL A 297 -23.78 -8.00 -1.47
CA VAL A 297 -24.53 -6.80 -1.07
C VAL A 297 -25.35 -7.06 0.19
N VAL A 298 -26.07 -8.18 0.25
CA VAL A 298 -26.88 -8.57 1.41
C VAL A 298 -26.01 -8.72 2.66
N PHE A 299 -24.91 -9.47 2.57
CA PHE A 299 -23.99 -9.65 3.70
C PHE A 299 -23.31 -8.35 4.13
N LEU A 300 -22.95 -7.48 3.18
CA LEU A 300 -22.41 -6.16 3.48
C LEU A 300 -23.43 -5.29 4.23
N PHE A 301 -24.70 -5.33 3.82
CA PHE A 301 -25.78 -4.58 4.48
C PHE A 301 -26.00 -5.10 5.91
N ILE A 302 -26.10 -6.42 6.10
CA ILE A 302 -26.23 -7.05 7.43
C ILE A 302 -25.05 -6.67 8.31
N ALA A 303 -23.82 -6.77 7.82
CA ALA A 303 -22.61 -6.43 8.58
C ALA A 303 -22.61 -4.95 9.02
N THR A 304 -22.91 -4.05 8.08
CA THR A 304 -22.87 -2.60 8.35
C THR A 304 -23.98 -2.17 9.30
N ILE A 305 -25.21 -2.66 9.11
CA ILE A 305 -26.35 -2.38 10.00
C ILE A 305 -26.11 -2.98 11.39
N SER A 306 -25.59 -4.20 11.48
CA SER A 306 -25.26 -4.82 12.77
C SER A 306 -24.24 -4.00 13.54
N VAL A 307 -23.18 -3.53 12.88
CA VAL A 307 -22.17 -2.65 13.52
C VAL A 307 -22.79 -1.31 13.91
N LEU A 308 -23.65 -0.72 13.08
CA LEU A 308 -24.34 0.54 13.39
C LEU A 308 -25.21 0.41 14.64
N ILE A 309 -26.09 -0.59 14.68
CA ILE A 309 -26.98 -0.85 15.83
C ILE A 309 -26.16 -1.10 17.09
N TRP A 310 -25.12 -1.94 17.01
CA TRP A 310 -24.32 -2.24 18.20
C TRP A 310 -23.56 -1.00 18.70
N SER A 311 -23.03 -0.20 17.77
CA SER A 311 -22.32 1.03 18.10
C SER A 311 -23.24 2.06 18.77
N THR A 312 -24.48 2.22 18.31
CA THR A 312 -25.44 3.13 18.94
C THR A 312 -25.87 2.63 20.32
N LEU A 313 -26.15 1.34 20.47
CA LEU A 313 -26.54 0.75 21.76
C LEU A 313 -25.44 0.77 22.82
N THR A 314 -24.16 0.78 22.41
CA THR A 314 -23.02 0.78 23.32
C THR A 314 -22.37 2.15 23.52
N ASN A 315 -23.07 3.24 23.17
CA ASN A 315 -22.54 4.61 23.25
C ASN A 315 -21.18 4.76 22.54
N PHE A 316 -21.04 4.15 21.35
CA PHE A 316 -19.82 4.12 20.54
C PHE A 316 -18.60 3.54 21.27
N SER A 317 -18.84 2.66 22.24
CA SER A 317 -17.79 1.91 22.94
C SER A 317 -17.59 0.55 22.27
N ALA A 318 -16.55 0.42 21.44
CA ALA A 318 -16.24 -0.82 20.76
C ALA A 318 -15.79 -1.91 21.76
N ARG A 319 -16.70 -2.86 22.06
CA ARG A 319 -16.44 -4.04 22.89
C ARG A 319 -15.87 -5.18 22.05
N ARG A 320 -15.11 -6.09 22.69
CA ARG A 320 -14.56 -7.29 22.02
C ARG A 320 -15.63 -8.18 21.39
N SER A 321 -16.83 -8.20 21.94
CA SER A 321 -17.97 -8.97 21.41
C SER A 321 -18.34 -8.56 19.98
N ILE A 322 -18.24 -7.28 19.63
CA ILE A 322 -18.54 -6.77 18.28
C ILE A 322 -17.54 -7.33 17.27
N GLY A 323 -16.26 -7.35 17.64
CA GLY A 323 -15.21 -7.92 16.79
C GLY A 323 -15.41 -9.42 16.55
N ILE A 324 -15.69 -10.19 17.61
CA ILE A 324 -15.95 -11.64 17.51
C ILE A 324 -17.17 -11.91 16.61
N PHE A 325 -18.26 -11.15 16.81
CA PHE A 325 -19.45 -11.25 15.97
C PHE A 325 -19.14 -11.00 14.49
N ASN A 326 -18.39 -9.93 14.16
CA ASN A 326 -18.01 -9.64 12.77
C ASN A 326 -17.13 -10.73 12.16
N PHE A 327 -16.22 -11.34 12.93
CA PHE A 327 -15.44 -12.49 12.44
C PHE A 327 -16.33 -13.71 12.15
N ILE A 328 -17.32 -13.98 13.01
CA ILE A 328 -18.28 -15.07 12.79
C ILE A 328 -19.13 -14.79 11.55
N LEU A 329 -19.65 -13.56 11.41
CA LEU A 329 -20.44 -13.16 10.25
C LEU A 329 -19.63 -13.29 8.96
N TYR A 330 -18.36 -12.90 8.99
CA TYR A 330 -17.46 -13.08 7.86
C TYR A 330 -17.18 -14.56 7.53
N ALA A 331 -17.02 -15.40 8.55
CA ALA A 331 -16.87 -16.85 8.35
C ALA A 331 -18.13 -17.47 7.71
N ILE A 332 -19.32 -17.05 8.13
CA ILE A 332 -20.59 -17.48 7.53
C ILE A 332 -20.66 -17.03 6.06
N PHE A 333 -20.30 -15.78 5.79
CA PHE A 333 -20.21 -15.26 4.41
C PHE A 333 -19.29 -16.12 3.54
N LEU A 334 -18.09 -16.46 4.03
CA LEU A 334 -17.17 -17.33 3.30
C LEU A 334 -17.79 -18.70 3.03
N VAL A 335 -18.41 -19.34 4.03
CA VAL A 335 -19.09 -20.62 3.83
C VAL A 335 -20.17 -20.51 2.74
N PHE A 336 -20.96 -19.43 2.74
CA PHE A 336 -21.97 -19.21 1.71
C PHE A 336 -21.36 -19.07 0.32
N VAL A 337 -20.28 -18.29 0.19
CA VAL A 337 -19.54 -18.11 -1.06
C VAL A 337 -18.95 -19.44 -1.57
N PHE A 338 -18.37 -20.26 -0.68
CA PHE A 338 -17.84 -21.57 -1.05
C PHE A 338 -18.93 -22.55 -1.47
N LEU A 339 -20.09 -22.53 -0.80
CA LEU A 339 -21.21 -23.42 -1.13
C LEU A 339 -21.94 -23.00 -2.42
N GLY A 340 -22.07 -21.69 -2.66
CA GLY A 340 -22.61 -21.17 -3.93
C GLY A 340 -21.71 -21.52 -5.12
N GLU A 341 -20.39 -21.42 -4.94
CA GLU A 341 -19.42 -21.81 -5.98
C GLU A 341 -19.34 -23.33 -6.22
N LEU A 342 -19.82 -24.15 -5.29
CA LEU A 342 -19.93 -25.60 -5.45
C LEU A 342 -21.30 -26.02 -6.00
N GLU A 343 -22.17 -25.06 -6.35
CA GLU A 343 -23.56 -25.28 -6.81
C GLU A 343 -24.39 -26.13 -5.82
N VAL A 344 -24.01 -26.12 -4.53
CA VAL A 344 -24.74 -26.84 -3.47
C VAL A 344 -25.92 -26.02 -2.97
N ILE A 345 -25.86 -24.69 -3.14
CA ILE A 345 -26.89 -23.74 -2.73
C ILE A 345 -27.16 -22.84 -3.94
N GLU A 346 -28.44 -22.64 -4.26
CA GLU A 346 -28.87 -21.61 -5.21
C GLU A 346 -28.39 -20.24 -4.71
N THR A 347 -27.54 -19.61 -5.49
CA THR A 347 -27.17 -18.21 -5.26
C THR A 347 -28.42 -17.35 -5.43
N PHE A 348 -28.49 -16.19 -4.77
CA PHE A 348 -29.56 -15.20 -4.99
C PHE A 348 -29.39 -14.52 -6.36
N GLU A 349 -29.11 -15.28 -7.41
CA GLU A 349 -29.16 -14.78 -8.77
C GLU A 349 -30.65 -14.66 -9.13
N PRO A 350 -31.11 -13.54 -9.69
CA PRO A 350 -32.45 -13.49 -10.24
C PRO A 350 -32.50 -14.55 -11.35
N GLU A 351 -33.42 -15.52 -11.23
CA GLU A 351 -33.76 -16.42 -12.32
C GLU A 351 -34.01 -15.52 -13.54
N ASN A 352 -33.12 -15.56 -14.54
CA ASN A 352 -33.48 -15.06 -15.84
C ASN A 352 -34.71 -15.87 -16.23
N GLU A 353 -35.84 -15.20 -16.45
CA GLU A 353 -37.03 -15.78 -17.05
C GLU A 353 -36.62 -16.52 -18.34
N GLU A 354 -36.39 -17.82 -18.24
CA GLU A 354 -36.59 -18.75 -19.35
C GLU A 354 -38.10 -18.81 -19.60
N GLU A 355 -38.59 -17.92 -20.46
CA GLU A 355 -39.83 -18.02 -21.27
C GLU A 355 -39.96 -16.66 -21.98
N ILE A 356 -39.97 -16.54 -23.30
CA ILE A 356 -40.88 -17.20 -24.22
C ILE A 356 -40.12 -17.46 -25.55
N ILE A 357 -39.92 -18.75 -25.84
CA ILE A 357 -39.98 -19.23 -27.23
C ILE A 357 -41.46 -19.18 -27.60
N ASP A 358 -41.86 -18.31 -28.51
CA ASP A 358 -43.08 -18.50 -29.30
C ASP A 358 -42.84 -17.93 -30.71
N ASP A 359 -42.89 -18.86 -31.66
CA ASP A 359 -43.04 -18.81 -33.13
C ASP A 359 -42.07 -18.01 -34.02
#